data_AF-A0A4W4EMN0-F1
#
_entry.id   AF-A0A4W4EMN0-F1
#
_cell.length_a   1.000
_cell.length_b   1.000
_cell.length_c   1.000
_cell.angle_alpha   90.00
_cell.angle_beta   90.00
_cell.angle_gamma   90.00
#
_symmetry.space_group_name_H-M   'P 1'
#
loop_
_entity.id
_entity.type
_entity.pdbx_description
1 polymer ?
#
loop_
_entity_poly.entity_id
_entity_poly.type
_entity_poly.pdbx_seq_one_letter_code
_entity_poly.pdbx_strand_id
1 'polypeptide(L)'
;MTDHLTHKPQSNVPHCFQARRLALQREIDEESQPKANFGQWDTAHFDNSEKQIKFLRLMGGFKKGSQPIRQKSERFNMALGKESQQTLQQGLLGEFERAQNRRMDFQNKGAGLGFSAPSNKKFAIDANARNSIRFDD
;
A
#
# COMPACT_ATOMS: atom_id res chain seq x y z
N MET A 1 -46.40 -8.81 -65.20
CA MET A 1 -45.24 -9.70 -65.37
C MET A 1 -44.07 -8.79 -65.73
N THR A 2 -43.39 -8.12 -64.78
CA THR A 2 -42.34 -8.66 -63.86
C THR A 2 -41.30 -9.43 -64.69
N ASP A 3 -40.04 -8.99 -64.82
CA ASP A 3 -39.10 -8.76 -63.72
C ASP A 3 -38.04 -7.69 -64.02
N HIS A 4 -37.80 -6.82 -63.03
CA HIS A 4 -36.64 -5.94 -62.95
C HIS A 4 -35.65 -6.57 -61.97
N LEU A 5 -34.60 -7.24 -62.45
CA LEU A 5 -33.56 -7.77 -61.58
C LEU A 5 -32.57 -6.67 -61.18
N THR A 6 -32.77 -6.20 -59.96
CA THR A 6 -31.92 -5.31 -59.16
C THR A 6 -30.47 -5.80 -59.11
N HIS A 7 -29.54 -5.00 -59.63
CA HIS A 7 -28.11 -5.19 -59.42
C HIS A 7 -27.76 -4.74 -57.99
N LYS A 8 -27.48 -5.68 -57.09
CA LYS A 8 -26.94 -5.38 -55.75
C LYS A 8 -25.48 -4.93 -55.90
N PRO A 9 -25.09 -3.74 -55.42
CA PRO A 9 -23.68 -3.38 -55.34
C PRO A 9 -23.02 -4.27 -54.28
N GLN A 10 -22.12 -5.15 -54.73
CA GLN A 10 -21.17 -5.83 -53.86
C GLN A 10 -20.30 -4.76 -53.21
N SER A 11 -20.51 -4.52 -51.91
CA SER A 11 -19.69 -3.63 -51.10
C SER A 11 -18.32 -4.26 -50.89
N ASN A 12 -17.46 -4.17 -51.90
CA ASN A 12 -16.08 -4.65 -51.84
C ASN A 12 -15.26 -3.60 -51.08
N VAL A 13 -15.36 -3.61 -49.75
CA VAL A 13 -14.53 -2.75 -48.90
C VAL A 13 -13.10 -3.25 -49.07
N PRO A 14 -12.16 -2.44 -49.60
CA PRO A 14 -10.84 -2.95 -49.93
C PRO A 14 -10.16 -3.47 -48.67
N HIS A 15 -9.52 -4.64 -48.77
CA HIS A 15 -8.91 -5.35 -47.64
C HIS A 15 -7.98 -4.47 -46.78
N CYS A 16 -7.33 -3.46 -47.38
CA CYS A 16 -6.52 -2.47 -46.67
C CYS A 16 -7.32 -1.60 -45.68
N PHE A 17 -8.57 -1.24 -45.99
CA PHE A 17 -9.44 -0.48 -45.10
C PHE A 17 -9.92 -1.36 -43.94
N GLN A 18 -10.09 -2.66 -44.16
CA GLN A 18 -10.42 -3.60 -43.10
C GLN A 18 -9.24 -3.77 -42.14
N ALA A 19 -8.02 -3.95 -42.65
CA ALA A 19 -6.81 -4.04 -41.83
C ALA A 19 -6.58 -2.76 -41.00
N ARG A 20 -6.75 -1.58 -41.63
CA ARG A 20 -6.64 -0.30 -40.93
C ARG A 20 -7.71 -0.13 -39.85
N ARG A 21 -8.96 -0.53 -40.13
CA ARG A 21 -10.05 -0.49 -39.14
C ARG A 21 -9.77 -1.42 -37.95
N LEU A 22 -9.24 -2.61 -38.21
CA LEU A 22 -8.89 -3.57 -37.16
C LEU A 22 -7.69 -3.11 -36.32
N ALA A 23 -6.70 -2.43 -36.92
CA ALA A 23 -5.59 -1.83 -36.19
C ALA A 23 -6.08 -0.71 -35.25
N LEU A 24 -6.90 0.21 -35.77
CA LEU A 24 -7.50 1.28 -34.96
C LEU A 24 -8.41 0.73 -33.86
N GLN A 25 -9.18 -0.33 -34.13
CA GLN A 25 -9.99 -0.98 -33.10
C GLN A 25 -9.12 -1.59 -31.99
N ARG A 26 -8.00 -2.25 -32.33
CA ARG A 26 -7.06 -2.78 -31.33
C ARG A 26 -6.41 -1.68 -30.49
N GLU A 27 -6.02 -0.56 -31.11
CA GLU A 27 -5.47 0.59 -30.39
C GLU A 27 -6.51 1.19 -29.43
N ILE A 28 -7.78 1.31 -29.85
CA ILE A 28 -8.89 1.75 -29.00
C ILE A 28 -9.15 0.73 -27.88
N ASP A 29 -9.15 -0.57 -28.17
CA ASP A 29 -9.38 -1.63 -27.20
C ASP A 29 -8.24 -1.69 -26.16
N GLU A 30 -7.00 -1.41 -26.59
CA GLU A 30 -5.82 -1.33 -25.72
C GLU A 30 -5.80 -0.05 -24.87
N GLU A 31 -6.13 1.10 -25.45
CA GLU A 31 -6.20 2.38 -24.72
C GLU A 31 -7.44 2.47 -23.80
N SER A 32 -8.52 1.77 -24.14
CA SER A 32 -9.72 1.64 -23.32
C SER A 32 -9.60 0.55 -22.24
N GLN A 33 -8.49 -0.21 -22.19
CA GLN A 33 -8.19 -1.05 -21.04
C GLN A 33 -8.21 -0.16 -19.79
N PRO A 34 -9.11 -0.40 -18.84
CA PRO A 34 -9.10 0.35 -17.61
C PRO A 34 -7.77 0.09 -16.93
N LYS A 35 -6.90 1.11 -16.84
CA LYS A 35 -5.78 1.10 -15.88
C LYS A 35 -6.38 0.73 -14.55
N ALA A 36 -6.07 -0.47 -14.10
CA ALA A 36 -6.83 -1.11 -13.06
C ALA A 36 -6.48 -0.46 -11.73
N ASN A 37 -7.15 0.66 -11.42
CA ASN A 37 -6.95 1.38 -10.17
C ASN A 37 -7.61 0.57 -9.05
N PHE A 38 -6.86 -0.39 -8.50
CA PHE A 38 -7.31 -1.24 -7.40
C PHE A 38 -7.29 -0.53 -6.03
N GLY A 39 -7.16 0.80 -6.04
CA GLY A 39 -7.12 1.65 -4.86
C GLY A 39 -5.93 1.32 -3.97
N GLN A 40 -6.20 1.10 -2.68
CA GLN A 40 -5.21 0.76 -1.64
C GLN A 40 -4.34 -0.47 -1.97
N TRP A 41 -4.87 -1.40 -2.76
CA TRP A 41 -4.22 -2.69 -3.04
C TRP A 41 -3.36 -2.70 -4.31
N ASP A 42 -3.36 -1.59 -5.05
CA ASP A 42 -2.66 -1.52 -6.34
C ASP A 42 -1.13 -1.68 -6.19
N THR A 43 -0.59 -1.28 -5.03
CA THR A 43 0.84 -1.39 -4.72
C THR A 43 1.23 -2.72 -4.07
N ALA A 44 0.27 -3.59 -3.76
CA ALA A 44 0.57 -4.89 -3.17
C ALA A 44 1.33 -5.77 -4.16
N HIS A 45 2.49 -6.29 -3.75
CA HIS A 45 3.34 -7.14 -4.58
C HIS A 45 3.00 -8.62 -4.39
N PHE A 46 2.87 -9.35 -5.50
CA PHE A 46 2.63 -10.80 -5.52
C PHE A 46 3.51 -11.47 -6.58
N ASP A 47 4.04 -12.64 -6.28
CA ASP A 47 4.87 -13.41 -7.22
C ASP A 47 4.04 -14.16 -8.29
N ASN A 48 2.71 -14.26 -8.09
CA ASN A 48 1.80 -14.95 -9.01
C ASN A 48 0.58 -14.05 -9.30
N SER A 49 0.37 -13.77 -10.59
CA SER A 49 -0.76 -12.98 -11.10
C SER A 49 -2.13 -13.55 -10.73
N GLU A 50 -2.29 -14.88 -10.71
CA GLU A 50 -3.55 -15.49 -10.25
C GLU A 50 -3.84 -15.22 -8.78
N LYS A 51 -2.79 -15.23 -7.94
CA LYS A 51 -2.94 -14.92 -6.50
C LYS A 51 -3.29 -13.45 -6.32
N GLN A 52 -2.68 -12.56 -7.09
CA GLN A 52 -3.03 -11.14 -7.10
C GLN A 52 -4.49 -10.93 -7.49
N ILE A 53 -4.96 -11.56 -8.57
CA ILE A 53 -6.35 -11.44 -9.03
C ILE A 53 -7.32 -11.99 -7.98
N LYS A 54 -7.01 -13.15 -7.38
CA LYS A 54 -7.82 -13.75 -6.30
C LYS A 54 -7.86 -12.84 -5.07
N PHE A 55 -6.71 -12.31 -4.65
CA PHE A 55 -6.57 -11.38 -3.54
C PHE A 55 -7.39 -10.11 -3.77
N LEU A 56 -7.23 -9.48 -4.93
CA LEU A 56 -7.97 -8.28 -5.28
C LEU A 56 -9.48 -8.55 -5.37
N ARG A 57 -9.90 -9.73 -5.83
CA ARG A 57 -11.31 -10.11 -5.82
C ARG A 57 -11.83 -10.27 -4.38
N LEU A 58 -11.05 -10.89 -3.51
CA LEU A 58 -11.37 -11.11 -2.09
C LEU A 58 -11.44 -9.78 -1.30
N MET A 59 -10.47 -8.90 -1.50
CA MET A 59 -10.39 -7.60 -0.82
C MET A 59 -11.35 -6.55 -1.41
N GLY A 60 -12.17 -6.96 -2.37
CA GLY A 60 -13.10 -6.05 -3.04
C GLY A 60 -12.38 -4.96 -3.84
N GLY A 61 -11.20 -5.22 -4.39
CA GLY A 61 -10.56 -4.38 -5.40
C GLY A 61 -11.28 -4.44 -6.77
N PHE A 62 -12.03 -5.52 -7.04
CA PHE A 62 -12.79 -5.72 -8.28
C PHE A 62 -14.30 -5.40 -8.15
N LYS A 63 -14.68 -4.30 -7.48
CA LYS A 63 -16.11 -3.91 -7.38
C LYS A 63 -16.60 -3.41 -8.75
N LYS A 64 -17.57 -4.10 -9.35
CA LYS A 64 -18.30 -3.67 -10.57
C LYS A 64 -19.13 -2.42 -10.21
N GLY A 65 -18.56 -1.24 -10.36
CA GLY A 65 -19.14 0.03 -9.88
C GLY A 65 -18.24 0.85 -8.97
N SER A 66 -17.01 0.39 -8.73
CA SER A 66 -15.94 1.23 -8.18
C SER A 66 -15.65 2.35 -9.18
N GLN A 67 -16.35 3.48 -9.05
CA GLN A 67 -15.94 4.74 -9.66
C GLN A 67 -14.43 4.89 -9.41
N PRO A 68 -13.61 5.24 -10.42
CA PRO A 68 -12.23 5.56 -10.16
C PRO A 68 -12.27 6.71 -9.17
N ILE A 69 -11.97 6.41 -7.91
CA ILE A 69 -11.94 7.38 -6.85
C ILE A 69 -10.81 8.33 -7.26
N ARG A 70 -11.17 9.44 -7.92
CA ARG A 70 -10.32 10.61 -8.14
C ARG A 70 -10.18 11.34 -6.80
N GLN A 71 -9.93 10.61 -5.72
CA GLN A 71 -9.51 11.25 -4.50
C GLN A 71 -8.03 11.55 -4.69
N LYS A 72 -7.73 12.84 -4.79
CA LYS A 72 -6.51 13.42 -4.22
C LYS A 72 -6.46 13.18 -2.70
N SER A 73 -6.81 11.97 -2.22
CA SER A 73 -6.54 11.58 -0.86
C SER A 73 -5.06 11.23 -0.87
N GLU A 74 -4.29 12.05 -0.19
CA GLU A 74 -2.93 11.74 0.19
C GLU A 74 -2.80 10.24 0.51
N ARG A 75 -1.76 9.62 -0.08
CA ARG A 75 -1.56 8.18 -0.24
C ARG A 75 -1.25 7.45 1.08
N PHE A 76 -1.98 7.75 2.15
CA PHE A 76 -1.68 7.28 3.50
C PHE A 76 -2.08 5.82 3.75
N ASN A 77 -3.01 5.29 2.96
CA ASN A 77 -3.53 3.93 3.12
C ASN A 77 -3.25 3.13 1.84
N MET A 78 -1.98 2.91 1.51
CA MET A 78 -1.58 2.00 0.42
C MET A 78 -0.88 0.78 1.02
N ALA A 79 -1.09 -0.39 0.42
CA ALA A 79 -0.30 -1.56 0.74
C ALA A 79 1.19 -1.29 0.42
N LEU A 80 2.10 -1.76 1.27
CA LEU A 80 3.52 -1.63 1.01
C LEU A 80 3.92 -2.46 -0.21
N GLY A 81 4.63 -1.83 -1.14
CA GLY A 81 5.26 -2.50 -2.27
C GLY A 81 6.56 -3.18 -1.86
N LYS A 82 7.09 -4.04 -2.73
CA LYS A 82 8.29 -4.85 -2.47
C LYS A 82 9.49 -4.03 -1.99
N GLU A 83 9.79 -2.93 -2.68
CA GLU A 83 10.93 -2.06 -2.34
C GLU A 83 10.73 -1.41 -0.98
N SER A 84 9.57 -0.81 -0.73
CA SER A 84 9.25 -0.20 0.57
C SER A 84 9.26 -1.21 1.72
N GLN A 85 8.83 -2.46 1.45
CA GLN A 85 8.91 -3.55 2.42
C GLN A 85 10.37 -3.91 2.73
N GLN A 86 11.23 -4.00 1.72
CA GLN A 86 12.65 -4.29 1.90
C GLN A 86 13.35 -3.18 2.70
N THR A 87 13.10 -1.91 2.38
CA THR A 87 13.64 -0.78 3.14
C THR A 87 13.18 -0.80 4.59
N LEU A 88 11.89 -1.06 4.83
CA LEU A 88 11.37 -1.18 6.20
C LEU A 88 12.04 -2.34 6.95
N GLN A 89 12.20 -3.50 6.31
CA GLN A 89 12.88 -4.66 6.91
C GLN A 89 14.33 -4.34 7.28
N GLN A 90 15.08 -3.66 6.41
CA GLN A 90 16.45 -3.23 6.72
C GLN A 90 16.50 -2.26 7.91
N GLY A 91 15.58 -1.30 7.97
CA GLY A 91 15.47 -0.38 9.11
C GLY A 91 15.17 -1.11 10.42
N LEU A 92 14.23 -2.05 10.39
CA LEU A 92 13.87 -2.87 11.56
C LEU A 92 15.04 -3.72 12.07
N LEU A 93 15.84 -4.29 11.16
CA LEU A 93 17.05 -5.05 11.52
C LEU A 93 18.08 -4.13 12.21
N GLY A 94 18.32 -2.93 11.67
CA GLY A 94 19.25 -1.98 12.29
C GLY A 94 18.79 -1.52 13.68
N GLU A 95 17.50 -1.25 13.87
CA GLU A 95 16.95 -0.89 15.19
C GLU A 95 17.00 -2.06 16.17
N PHE A 96 16.79 -3.29 15.69
CA PHE A 96 16.96 -4.49 16.50
C PHE A 96 18.40 -4.63 17.01
N GLU A 97 19.39 -4.51 16.14
CA GLU A 97 20.82 -4.55 16.52
C GLU A 97 21.18 -3.43 17.49
N ARG A 98 20.70 -2.19 17.24
CA ARG A 98 20.86 -1.05 18.15
C ARG A 98 20.29 -1.37 19.53
N ALA A 99 19.09 -1.95 19.59
CA ALA A 99 18.46 -2.32 20.86
C ALA A 99 19.21 -3.44 21.58
N GLN A 100 19.72 -4.45 20.85
CA GLN A 100 20.54 -5.51 21.42
C GLN A 100 21.84 -4.96 22.00
N ASN A 101 22.57 -4.10 21.26
CA ASN A 101 23.80 -3.48 21.74
C ASN A 101 23.57 -2.67 23.02
N ARG A 102 22.47 -1.89 23.08
CA ARG A 102 22.08 -1.17 24.30
C ARG A 102 21.77 -2.08 25.49
N ARG A 103 21.21 -3.28 25.26
CA ARG A 103 20.99 -4.27 26.33
C ARG A 103 22.31 -4.86 26.84
N MET A 104 23.32 -4.96 25.97
CA MET A 104 24.66 -5.45 26.30
C MET A 104 25.55 -4.40 26.95
N ASP A 105 25.16 -3.12 26.92
CA ASP A 105 25.78 -2.04 27.70
C ASP A 105 25.41 -2.15 29.20
N PHE A 106 25.91 -3.22 29.84
CA PHE A 106 25.69 -3.55 31.26
C PHE A 106 26.20 -2.50 32.26
N GLN A 107 26.84 -1.42 31.80
CA GLN A 107 27.23 -0.28 32.62
C GLN A 107 26.04 0.63 32.96
N ASN A 108 24.97 0.60 32.15
CA ASN A 108 23.73 1.38 32.34
C ASN A 108 22.55 0.49 32.73
N LYS A 109 22.77 -0.51 33.61
CA LYS A 109 21.71 -1.39 34.14
C LYS A 109 20.59 -0.55 34.76
N GLY A 110 19.43 -0.49 34.11
CA GLY A 110 18.21 0.13 34.64
C GLY A 110 17.85 1.49 34.05
N ALA A 111 18.69 2.05 33.18
CA ALA A 111 18.40 3.26 32.43
C ALA A 111 17.55 2.94 31.19
N GLY A 112 16.27 2.64 31.38
CA GLY A 112 15.30 2.58 30.27
C GLY A 112 15.22 3.92 29.52
N LEU A 113 14.51 3.96 28.38
CA LEU A 113 14.12 5.13 27.54
C LEU A 113 14.56 6.55 28.03
N GLY A 114 15.86 6.84 28.12
CA GLY A 114 16.39 8.16 28.49
C GLY A 114 16.49 8.48 29.99
N PHE A 115 16.30 7.52 30.90
CA PHE A 115 16.47 7.74 32.34
C PHE A 115 17.91 7.45 32.77
N SER A 116 18.71 8.48 33.07
CA SER A 116 20.01 8.29 33.72
C SER A 116 19.88 8.49 35.22
N ALA A 117 20.25 7.48 36.02
CA ALA A 117 20.28 7.63 37.47
C ALA A 117 21.33 8.69 37.86
N PRO A 118 20.99 9.70 38.68
CA PRO A 118 21.96 10.71 39.11
C PRO A 118 23.10 10.03 39.88
N SER A 119 24.35 10.27 39.46
CA SER A 119 25.52 9.49 39.86
C SER A 119 25.78 9.41 41.37
N ASN A 120 25.24 10.35 42.16
CA ASN A 120 25.59 10.52 43.57
C ASN A 120 24.40 10.78 44.51
N LYS A 121 23.15 10.70 44.05
CA LYS A 121 21.97 11.00 44.90
C LYS A 121 21.42 9.71 45.52
N LYS A 122 21.84 9.42 46.76
CA LYS A 122 21.21 8.39 47.60
C LYS A 122 19.86 8.95 48.08
N PHE A 123 18.75 8.57 47.44
CA PHE A 123 17.43 8.80 48.03
C PHE A 123 17.30 7.86 49.22
N ALA A 124 17.38 8.40 50.42
CA ALA A 124 17.06 7.69 51.65
C ALA A 124 15.61 8.00 51.99
N ILE A 125 14.77 6.96 52.07
CA ILE A 125 13.44 7.08 52.65
C ILE A 125 13.63 6.91 54.15
N ASP A 126 13.54 8.00 54.89
CA ASP A 126 13.46 7.92 56.35
C ASP A 126 12.08 7.36 56.71
N ALA A 127 12.05 6.10 57.14
CA ALA A 127 10.83 5.42 57.58
C ALA A 127 10.15 6.12 58.77
N ASN A 128 10.87 6.99 59.49
CA ASN A 128 10.35 7.77 60.60
C ASN A 128 9.96 9.20 60.21
N ALA A 129 10.21 9.64 58.97
CA ALA A 129 9.85 10.98 58.52
C ALA A 129 8.33 11.11 58.37
N ARG A 130 7.70 11.72 59.38
CA ARG A 130 6.27 12.03 59.41
C ARG A 130 6.00 13.46 58.92
N ASN A 131 6.30 13.72 57.65
CA ASN A 131 5.96 15.00 57.01
C ASN A 131 4.66 14.85 56.20
N SER A 132 3.54 14.60 56.87
CA SER A 132 2.22 14.63 56.25
C SER A 132 1.69 16.06 56.27
N ILE A 133 1.50 16.68 55.10
CA ILE A 133 0.70 17.90 54.98
C ILE A 133 -0.77 17.48 54.99
N ARG A 134 -1.54 18.05 55.92
CA ARG A 134 -3.01 17.97 55.87
C ARG A 134 -3.49 19.02 54.90
N PHE A 135 -4.31 18.62 53.96
CA PHE A 135 -5.08 19.54 53.15
C PHE A 135 -6.36 19.84 53.93
N ASP A 136 -6.58 21.12 54.25
CA ASP A 136 -7.88 21.59 54.71
C ASP A 136 -8.76 21.82 53.46
N ASP A 137 -10.04 21.43 53.54
CA ASP A 137 -11.04 21.51 52.46
C ASP A 137 -11.33 22.97 52.02
#